data_AF-A0A2P6JNP5-F1
#
_entry.id   AF-A0A2P6JNP5-F1
#
_cell.length_a   1.000
_cell.length_b   1.000
_cell.length_c   1.000
_cell.angle_alpha   90.00
_cell.angle_beta   90.00
_cell.angle_gamma   90.00
#
_symmetry.space_group_name_H-M   'P 1'
#
loop_
_entity.id
_entity.type
_entity.pdbx_description
1 polymer ?
#
loop_
_entity_poly.entity_id
_entity_poly.type
_entity_poly.pdbx_seq_one_letter_code
_entity_poly.pdbx_strand_id
1 'polypeptide(L)'
;MYQFLLAIGIALSLPLSAWAFPIDVELQPGAAQVSVRTADLSNLAALMLTNKGEVTLQCRVSFVNGPERPVPRRVRLQPGKEVAVSQFFRRAINRVRVGIDCVPEEAGNEKPGI
;
A
#
# COMPACT_ATOMS: atom_id res chain seq x y z
N MET A 1 -26.36 -11.89 -38.93
CA MET A 1 -25.80 -12.68 -37.81
C MET A 1 -24.32 -12.34 -37.56
N TYR A 2 -23.45 -12.32 -38.58
CA TYR A 2 -22.02 -11.99 -38.44
C TYR A 2 -21.73 -10.54 -37.97
N GLN A 3 -22.55 -9.58 -38.39
CA GLN A 3 -22.43 -8.16 -38.00
C GLN A 3 -22.66 -7.92 -36.50
N PHE A 4 -23.55 -8.69 -35.87
CA PHE A 4 -23.77 -8.60 -34.42
C PHE A 4 -22.59 -9.18 -33.62
N LEU A 5 -21.93 -10.21 -34.13
CA LEU A 5 -20.74 -10.80 -33.51
C LEU A 5 -19.52 -9.86 -33.57
N LEU A 6 -19.37 -9.12 -34.68
CA LEU A 6 -18.31 -8.11 -34.83
C LEU A 6 -18.47 -6.93 -33.85
N ALA A 7 -19.70 -6.48 -33.60
CA ALA A 7 -19.98 -5.39 -32.67
C ALA A 7 -19.65 -5.78 -31.21
N ILE A 8 -19.92 -7.02 -30.81
CA ILE A 8 -19.61 -7.53 -29.46
C ILE A 8 -18.09 -7.64 -29.27
N GLY A 9 -17.35 -8.10 -30.27
CA GLY A 9 -15.88 -8.21 -30.20
C GLY A 9 -15.19 -6.86 -29.97
N ILE A 10 -15.68 -5.79 -30.61
CA ILE A 10 -15.12 -4.44 -30.46
C ILE A 10 -15.45 -3.87 -29.06
N ALA A 11 -16.66 -4.11 -28.54
CA ALA A 11 -17.05 -3.66 -27.20
C ALA A 11 -16.21 -4.29 -26.07
N LEU A 12 -15.72 -5.53 -26.26
CA LEU A 12 -14.85 -6.21 -25.29
C LEU A 12 -13.40 -5.70 -25.30
N SER A 13 -12.99 -4.97 -26.33
CA SER A 13 -11.64 -4.40 -26.45
C SER A 13 -11.49 -3.00 -25.85
N LEU A 14 -12.54 -2.47 -25.20
CA LEU A 14 -12.45 -1.19 -24.50
C LEU A 14 -11.38 -1.30 -23.40
N PRO A 15 -10.27 -0.53 -23.49
CA PRO A 15 -9.26 -0.55 -22.46
C PRO A 15 -9.93 -0.10 -21.17
N LEU A 16 -9.94 -1.00 -20.17
CA LEU A 16 -10.30 -0.65 -18.80
C LEU A 16 -9.41 0.53 -18.42
N SER A 17 -9.99 1.72 -18.33
CA SER A 17 -9.26 2.91 -17.95
C SER A 17 -8.72 2.64 -16.56
N ALA A 18 -7.40 2.50 -16.44
CA ALA A 18 -6.74 2.40 -15.14
C ALA A 18 -6.85 3.78 -14.49
N TRP A 19 -7.74 3.92 -13.52
CA TRP A 19 -7.84 5.16 -12.75
C TRP A 19 -6.53 5.27 -11.97
N ALA A 20 -5.73 6.28 -12.27
CA ALA A 20 -4.51 6.56 -11.52
C ALA A 20 -4.93 6.94 -10.10
N PHE A 21 -4.82 6.00 -9.17
CA PHE A 21 -5.12 6.24 -7.77
C PHE A 21 -4.15 7.28 -7.22
N PRO A 22 -4.58 8.16 -6.31
CA PRO A 22 -3.74 9.24 -5.81
C PRO A 22 -2.57 8.76 -4.93
N ILE A 23 -2.44 7.46 -4.66
CA ILE A 23 -1.42 6.87 -3.80
C ILE A 23 -0.38 6.12 -4.64
N ASP A 24 0.85 6.63 -4.69
CA ASP A 24 2.00 5.91 -5.24
C ASP A 24 2.72 5.18 -4.12
N VAL A 25 2.94 3.87 -4.29
CA VAL A 25 3.65 3.05 -3.30
C VAL A 25 5.03 2.68 -3.83
N GLU A 26 6.05 3.00 -3.05
CA GLU A 26 7.44 2.61 -3.27
C GLU A 26 7.83 1.55 -2.22
N LEU A 27 8.11 0.34 -2.69
CA LEU A 27 8.57 -0.76 -1.83
C LEU A 27 10.09 -0.87 -1.92
N GLN A 28 10.77 -0.77 -0.77
CA GLN A 28 12.20 -1.10 -0.72
C GLN A 28 12.42 -2.60 -0.89
N PRO A 29 13.61 -3.03 -1.33
CA PRO A 29 13.90 -4.46 -1.59
C PRO A 29 13.60 -5.40 -0.42
N GLY A 30 13.78 -4.94 0.83
CA GLY A 30 13.43 -5.71 2.03
C GLY A 30 11.93 -6.00 2.22
N ALA A 31 11.06 -5.27 1.52
CA ALA A 31 9.61 -5.44 1.54
C ALA A 31 9.08 -6.32 0.38
N ALA A 32 9.93 -7.04 -0.35
CA ALA A 32 9.52 -7.83 -1.53
C ALA A 32 8.43 -8.90 -1.24
N GLN A 33 8.36 -9.41 0.00
CA GLN A 33 7.36 -10.39 0.43
C GLN A 33 6.10 -9.74 1.05
N VAL A 34 5.99 -8.42 1.04
CA VAL A 34 4.84 -7.67 1.55
C VAL A 34 3.93 -7.28 0.39
N SER A 35 2.66 -7.67 0.44
CA SER A 35 1.66 -7.10 -0.48
C SER A 35 0.98 -5.89 0.13
N VAL A 36 0.68 -4.92 -0.72
CA VAL A 36 0.08 -3.65 -0.33
C VAL A 36 -1.22 -3.46 -1.08
N ARG A 37 -2.29 -3.11 -0.34
CA ARG A 37 -3.52 -2.58 -0.92
C ARG A 37 -3.69 -1.15 -0.45
N THR A 38 -4.06 -0.26 -1.34
CA THR A 38 -4.27 1.15 -1.05
C THR A 38 -5.77 1.46 -0.96
N ALA A 39 -6.13 2.42 -0.13
CA ALA A 39 -7.45 3.02 -0.10
C ALA A 39 -7.32 4.49 0.27
N ASP A 40 -8.14 5.35 -0.30
CA ASP A 40 -8.22 6.75 0.08
C ASP A 40 -9.67 7.19 0.27
N LEU A 41 -9.86 8.18 1.14
CA LEU A 41 -11.15 8.82 1.36
C LEU A 41 -10.90 10.28 1.76
N SER A 42 -11.14 11.21 0.82
CA SER A 42 -10.91 12.65 1.01
C SER A 42 -9.46 12.94 1.44
N ASN A 43 -9.23 13.26 2.72
CA ASN A 43 -7.91 13.59 3.25
C ASN A 43 -7.26 12.42 4.01
N LEU A 44 -7.83 11.22 3.93
CA LEU A 44 -7.31 10.00 4.52
C LEU A 44 -6.68 9.13 3.44
N ALA A 45 -5.42 8.75 3.62
CA ALA A 45 -4.79 7.65 2.88
C ALA A 45 -4.63 6.45 3.81
N ALA A 46 -4.93 5.26 3.33
CA ALA A 46 -4.84 4.01 4.06
C ALA A 46 -4.17 2.93 3.22
N LEU A 47 -3.47 2.03 3.92
CA LEU A 47 -2.82 0.86 3.37
C LEU A 47 -3.24 -0.36 4.16
N MET A 48 -3.44 -1.47 3.48
CA MET A 48 -3.41 -2.80 4.08
C MET A 48 -2.09 -3.45 3.69
N LEU A 49 -1.26 -3.77 4.67
CA LEU A 49 -0.01 -4.51 4.47
C LEU A 49 -0.24 -5.96 4.85
N THR A 50 0.15 -6.89 3.98
CA THR A 50 0.08 -8.33 4.25
C THR A 50 1.46 -8.95 4.09
N ASN A 51 1.97 -9.63 5.11
CA ASN A 51 3.23 -10.35 5.01
C ASN A 51 2.98 -11.74 4.43
N LYS A 52 3.50 -11.98 3.21
CA LYS A 52 3.41 -13.27 2.50
C LYS A 52 4.63 -14.16 2.75
N GLY A 53 5.57 -13.72 3.57
CA GLY A 53 6.76 -14.46 3.95
C GLY A 53 6.58 -15.30 5.21
N GLU A 54 7.68 -15.86 5.67
CA GLU A 54 7.73 -16.81 6.80
C GLU A 54 8.28 -16.18 8.10
N VAL A 55 8.87 -14.99 8.03
CA VAL A 55 9.47 -14.29 9.19
C VAL A 55 8.66 -13.06 9.57
N THR A 56 8.65 -12.71 10.86
CA THR A 56 8.06 -11.45 11.31
C THR A 56 8.89 -10.27 10.82
N LEU A 57 8.22 -9.23 10.33
CA LEU A 57 8.86 -8.02 9.81
C LEU A 57 8.55 -6.81 10.72
N GLN A 58 9.54 -5.95 10.91
CA GLN A 58 9.37 -4.60 11.44
C GLN A 58 9.35 -3.63 10.26
N CYS A 59 8.18 -3.09 9.95
CA CYS A 59 7.97 -2.21 8.81
C CYS A 59 7.85 -0.75 9.22
N ARG A 60 8.50 0.14 8.47
CA ARG A 60 8.39 1.59 8.56
C ARG A 60 7.65 2.11 7.32
N VAL A 61 6.52 2.76 7.55
CA VAL A 61 5.65 3.33 6.51
C VAL A 61 5.66 4.84 6.62
N SER A 62 6.08 5.54 5.58
CA SER A 62 6.02 7.01 5.52
C SER A 62 5.01 7.43 4.47
N PHE A 63 4.06 8.30 4.82
CA PHE A 63 3.20 8.94 3.84
C PHE A 63 3.63 10.41 3.66
N VAL A 64 3.76 10.84 2.41
CA VAL A 64 4.19 12.18 2.02
C VAL A 64 3.14 12.78 1.09
N ASN A 65 2.45 13.82 1.55
CA ASN A 65 1.54 14.61 0.71
C ASN A 65 2.18 15.98 0.40
N GLY A 66 2.78 16.12 -0.79
CA GLY A 66 3.45 17.36 -1.21
C GLY A 66 4.64 17.75 -0.31
N PRO A 67 4.84 19.04 0.03
CA PRO A 67 5.96 19.52 0.85
C PRO A 67 5.77 19.26 2.37
N GLU A 68 4.77 18.46 2.77
CA GLU A 68 4.52 18.13 4.18
C GLU A 68 5.62 17.19 4.71
N ARG A 69 6.06 17.42 5.96
CA ARG A 69 7.09 16.56 6.58
C ARG A 69 6.50 15.19 6.91
N PRO A 70 7.07 14.09 6.40
CA PRO A 70 6.59 12.76 6.72
C PRO A 70 6.83 12.41 8.18
N VAL A 71 5.83 11.75 8.80
CA VAL A 71 5.98 11.09 10.10
C VAL A 71 5.89 9.59 9.86
N PRO A 72 7.03 8.87 9.84
CA PRO A 72 7.03 7.44 9.59
C PRO A 72 6.34 6.70 10.75
N ARG A 73 5.50 5.74 10.41
CA ARG A 73 4.83 4.83 11.34
C ARG A 73 5.52 3.49 11.33
N ARG A 74 5.69 2.90 12.51
CA ARG A 74 6.28 1.57 12.65
C ARG A 74 5.18 0.57 12.97
N VAL A 75 5.22 -0.57 12.28
CA VAL A 75 4.28 -1.67 12.50
C VAL A 75 5.02 -3.00 12.49
N ARG A 76 4.63 -3.89 13.39
CA ARG A 76 5.08 -5.29 13.41
C ARG A 76 4.13 -6.12 12.55
N LEU A 77 4.65 -6.84 11.58
CA LEU A 77 3.87 -7.60 10.61
C LEU A 77 4.28 -9.08 10.64
N GLN A 78 3.47 -9.88 11.34
CA GLN A 78 3.67 -11.32 11.48
C GLN A 78 3.40 -12.07 10.17
N PRO A 79 4.00 -13.25 9.95
CA PRO A 79 3.73 -14.10 8.79
C PRO A 79 2.24 -14.37 8.58
N GLY A 80 1.77 -14.16 7.35
CA GLY A 80 0.37 -14.38 6.97
C GLY A 80 -0.63 -13.40 7.60
N LYS A 81 -0.18 -12.38 8.35
CA LYS A 81 -1.06 -11.38 8.96
C LYS A 81 -1.15 -10.12 8.14
N GLU A 82 -2.25 -9.41 8.35
CA GLU A 82 -2.54 -8.12 7.74
C GLU A 82 -2.57 -7.02 8.80
N VAL A 83 -2.07 -5.83 8.47
CA VAL A 83 -2.13 -4.64 9.33
C VAL A 83 -2.55 -3.43 8.49
N ALA A 84 -3.55 -2.70 8.99
CA ALA A 84 -3.99 -1.45 8.41
C ALA A 84 -3.15 -0.27 8.94
N VAL A 85 -2.69 0.61 8.05
CA VAL A 85 -1.94 1.82 8.38
C VAL A 85 -2.55 3.00 7.64
N SER A 86 -2.95 4.08 8.32
CA SER A 86 -3.67 5.19 7.67
C SER A 86 -3.31 6.59 8.15
N GLN A 87 -2.96 7.50 7.26
CA GLN A 87 -2.64 8.88 7.60
C GLN A 87 -3.73 9.85 7.15
N PHE A 88 -4.18 10.68 8.10
CA PHE A 88 -5.00 11.84 7.81
C PHE A 88 -4.09 13.05 7.54
N PHE A 89 -4.37 13.77 6.46
CA PHE A 89 -3.64 14.97 6.07
C PHE A 89 -4.45 16.22 6.36
N ARG A 90 -3.75 17.31 6.66
CA ARG A 90 -4.39 18.62 6.85
C ARG A 90 -4.85 19.25 5.52
N ARG A 91 -4.28 18.79 4.41
CA ARG A 91 -4.57 19.27 3.05
C ARG A 91 -5.22 18.15 2.24
N ALA A 92 -5.95 18.55 1.19
CA ALA A 92 -6.50 17.62 0.23
C ALA A 92 -5.41 16.72 -0.39
N ILE A 93 -5.75 15.44 -0.58
CA ILE A 93 -4.87 14.49 -1.26
C ILE A 93 -4.98 14.74 -2.77
N ASN A 94 -3.92 15.30 -3.34
CA ASN A 94 -3.76 15.34 -4.81
C ASN A 94 -2.85 14.20 -5.28
N ARG A 95 -1.82 13.89 -4.48
CA ARG A 95 -0.88 12.79 -4.69
C ARG A 95 -0.16 12.48 -3.38
N VAL A 96 -0.19 11.24 -2.93
CA VAL A 96 0.50 10.74 -1.75
C VAL A 96 1.58 9.76 -2.18
N ARG A 97 2.81 10.00 -1.77
CA ARG A 97 3.90 9.03 -1.93
C ARG A 97 4.06 8.25 -0.65
N VAL A 98 4.03 6.94 -0.75
CA VAL A 98 4.19 6.02 0.36
C VAL A 98 5.52 5.30 0.22
N GLY A 99 6.41 5.50 1.17
CA GLY A 99 7.63 4.69 1.30
C GLY A 99 7.41 3.57 2.30
N ILE A 100 7.71 2.34 1.90
CA ILE A 100 7.67 1.17 2.78
C ILE A 100 9.06 0.57 2.88
N ASP A 101 9.59 0.54 4.10
CA ASP A 101 10.81 -0.19 4.46
C ASP A 101 10.42 -1.33 5.39
N CYS A 102 10.94 -2.53 5.19
CA CYS A 102 10.71 -3.65 6.10
C CYS A 102 12.03 -4.38 6.32
N VAL A 103 12.29 -4.69 7.58
CA VAL A 103 13.42 -5.52 8.00
C VAL A 103 12.89 -6.72 8.79
N PRO A 104 13.53 -7.89 8.70
CA PRO A 104 13.26 -9.00 9.61
C PRO A 104 13.36 -8.52 11.05
N GLU A 105 12.39 -8.93 11.87
CA GLU A 105 12.51 -8.78 13.30
C GLU A 105 13.60 -9.74 13.78
N GLU A 106 14.73 -9.20 14.23
CA GLU A 106 15.80 -9.98 14.86
C GLU A 106 15.18 -10.85 15.96
N ALA A 107 15.40 -12.17 15.87
CA ALA A 107 14.90 -13.14 16.84
C ALA A 107 15.66 -13.03 18.17
N GLY A 108 15.38 -11.98 18.94
CA GLY A 108 16.02 -11.82 20.25
C GLY A 108 15.99 -10.40 20.80
N ASN A 109 14.82 -9.84 21.08
CA ASN A 109 14.52 -9.10 22.33
C ASN A 109 13.05 -8.67 22.31
N GLU A 110 12.13 -9.58 22.65
CA GLU A 110 10.77 -9.18 23.02
C GLU A 110 10.86 -8.47 24.37
N LYS A 111 11.07 -7.14 24.34
CA LYS A 111 10.94 -6.32 25.53
C LYS A 111 9.44 -6.23 25.84
N PRO A 112 8.98 -6.68 27.01
CA PRO A 112 7.56 -6.65 27.35
C PRO A 112 7.09 -5.20 27.34
N GLY A 113 6.01 -4.96 26.60
CA GLY A 113 5.29 -3.68 26.63
C GLY A 113 4.86 -3.38 28.06
N ILE A 114 5.10 -2.13 28.45
CA ILE A 114 4.75 -1.53 29.75
C ILE A 114 3.25 -1.64 29.98
#